data_AF-A0A7C5UQ53-F1
#
_entry.id   AF-A0A7C5UQ53-F1
#
_cell.length_a   1.000
_cell.length_b   1.000
_cell.length_c   1.000
_cell.angle_alpha   90.00
_cell.angle_beta   90.00
_cell.angle_gamma   90.00
#
_symmetry.space_group_name_H-M   'P 1'
#
loop_
_entity.id
_entity.type
_entity.pdbx_description
1 polymer ?
#
loop_
_entity_poly.entity_id
_entity_poly.type
_entity_poly.pdbx_seq_one_letter_code
_entity_poly.pdbx_strand_id
1 'polypeptide(L)'
;MRTWQHPGGKLRELGAQALSDAELLAILISSGIKGKPAEAIAQEIIGHFGSLSGMARQPLETFLQFKGMSDVKIIRIAAAFEIARRLAKESTRGEEKQAP
;
A
#
# COMPACT_ATOMS: atom_id res chain seq x y z
N MET A 1 -17.01 -12.26 -19.07
CA MET A 1 -17.48 -11.69 -17.79
C MET A 1 -16.25 -11.16 -17.05
N ARG A 2 -16.28 -9.98 -16.42
CA ARG A 2 -15.19 -9.56 -15.54
C ARG A 2 -15.20 -10.48 -14.31
N THR A 3 -14.14 -11.24 -14.12
CA THR A 3 -14.05 -12.23 -13.02
C THR A 3 -13.61 -11.57 -11.71
N TRP A 4 -13.05 -10.36 -11.75
CA TRP A 4 -12.67 -9.59 -10.56
C TRP A 4 -13.66 -8.47 -10.21
N GLN A 5 -14.03 -8.40 -8.92
CA GLN A 5 -14.91 -7.36 -8.34
C GLN A 5 -14.23 -6.58 -7.20
N HIS A 6 -13.01 -6.96 -6.82
CA HIS A 6 -12.26 -6.36 -5.71
C HIS A 6 -10.75 -6.37 -6.03
N PRO A 7 -9.94 -5.50 -5.38
CA PRO A 7 -8.51 -5.33 -5.67
C PRO A 7 -7.70 -6.63 -5.65
N GLY A 8 -7.97 -7.54 -4.70
CA GLY A 8 -7.27 -8.82 -4.62
C GLY A 8 -7.50 -9.73 -5.83
N GLY A 9 -8.74 -9.81 -6.33
CA GLY A 9 -9.05 -10.52 -7.57
C GLY A 9 -8.39 -9.87 -8.78
N LYS A 10 -8.42 -8.53 -8.85
CA LYS A 10 -7.77 -7.76 -9.91
C LYS A 10 -6.26 -8.01 -9.94
N LEU A 11 -5.61 -8.03 -8.77
CA LEU A 11 -4.18 -8.34 -8.64
C LEU A 11 -3.87 -9.75 -9.14
N ARG A 12 -4.68 -10.74 -8.78
CA ARG A 12 -4.49 -12.13 -9.20
C ARG A 12 -4.61 -12.31 -10.71
N GLU A 13 -5.57 -11.63 -11.34
CA GLU A 13 -5.90 -11.85 -12.75
C GLU A 13 -5.15 -10.94 -13.72
N LEU A 14 -4.94 -9.68 -13.34
CA LEU A 14 -4.33 -8.66 -14.21
C LEU A 14 -2.92 -8.25 -13.79
N GLY A 15 -2.47 -8.67 -12.60
CA GLY A 15 -1.17 -8.29 -12.05
C GLY A 15 -1.15 -6.90 -11.44
N ALA A 16 -0.05 -6.59 -10.74
CA ALA A 16 0.09 -5.38 -9.93
C ALA A 16 0.01 -4.08 -10.76
N GLN A 17 0.48 -4.12 -12.01
CA GLN A 17 0.52 -2.94 -12.91
C GLN A 17 -0.88 -2.42 -13.28
N ALA A 18 -1.92 -3.25 -13.12
CA ALA A 18 -3.29 -2.84 -13.38
C ALA A 18 -3.93 -2.09 -12.19
N LEU A 19 -3.29 -2.10 -11.02
CA LEU A 19 -3.84 -1.53 -9.79
C LEU A 19 -3.38 -0.09 -9.62
N SER A 20 -4.29 0.74 -9.11
CA SER A 20 -3.96 2.05 -8.54
C SER A 20 -3.30 1.90 -7.16
N ASP A 21 -2.60 2.95 -6.72
CA ASP A 21 -2.03 3.05 -5.36
C ASP A 21 -3.06 2.76 -4.27
N ALA A 22 -4.28 3.28 -4.44
CA ALA A 22 -5.37 3.04 -3.49
C ALA A 22 -5.82 1.58 -3.49
N GLU A 23 -5.85 0.90 -4.64
CA GLU A 23 -6.18 -0.53 -4.70
C GLU A 23 -5.09 -1.39 -4.06
N LEU A 24 -3.81 -1.05 -4.28
CA LEU A 24 -2.68 -1.71 -3.61
C LEU A 24 -2.77 -1.54 -2.09
N LEU A 25 -3.02 -0.32 -1.62
CA LEU A 25 -3.21 -0.04 -0.20
C LEU A 25 -4.45 -0.74 0.36
N ALA A 26 -5.56 -0.83 -0.37
CA ALA A 26 -6.77 -1.52 0.07
C ALA A 26 -6.50 -3.01 0.37
N ILE A 27 -5.63 -3.67 -0.41
CA ILE A 27 -5.19 -5.05 -0.13
C ILE A 27 -4.46 -5.12 1.21
N LEU A 28 -3.58 -4.16 1.49
CA LEU A 28 -2.90 -3.99 2.78
C LEU A 28 -3.79 -3.46 3.90
N ILE A 29 -5.02 -3.06 3.63
CA ILE A 29 -6.05 -2.78 4.63
C ILE A 29 -6.93 -4.03 4.88
N SER A 30 -7.00 -4.95 3.90
CA SER A 30 -7.74 -6.23 3.89
C SER A 30 -9.25 -6.08 4.01
N SER A 31 -9.71 -5.46 5.10
CA SER A 31 -11.12 -5.26 5.37
C SER A 31 -11.42 -3.81 5.70
N GLY A 32 -12.56 -3.33 5.20
CA GLY A 32 -13.10 -2.04 5.55
C GLY A 32 -13.67 -2.03 6.97
N ILE A 33 -14.52 -1.04 7.23
CA ILE A 33 -15.36 -0.95 8.42
C ILE A 33 -16.83 -0.90 8.00
N LYS A 34 -17.75 -1.00 8.97
CA LYS A 34 -19.18 -0.85 8.70
C LYS A 34 -19.45 0.47 7.96
N GLY A 35 -20.00 0.37 6.75
CA GLY A 35 -20.34 1.51 5.90
C GLY A 35 -19.17 2.15 5.13
N LYS A 36 -17.96 1.60 5.19
CA LYS A 36 -16.81 2.12 4.43
C LYS A 36 -15.86 0.99 4.00
N PRO A 37 -15.81 0.63 2.70
CA PRO A 37 -14.94 -0.44 2.20
C PRO A 37 -13.46 -0.05 2.31
N ALA A 38 -12.56 -1.05 2.22
CA ALA A 38 -11.12 -0.85 2.35
C ALA A 38 -10.58 0.12 1.30
N GLU A 39 -11.13 0.06 0.10
CA GLU A 39 -10.83 0.93 -1.04
C GLU A 39 -11.15 2.40 -0.73
N ALA A 40 -12.26 2.68 -0.05
CA ALA A 40 -12.63 4.04 0.34
C ALA A 40 -11.73 4.59 1.46
N ILE A 41 -11.27 3.73 2.38
CA ILE A 41 -10.27 4.11 3.40
C ILE A 41 -8.93 4.39 2.72
N ALA A 42 -8.50 3.52 1.80
CA ALA A 42 -7.25 3.69 1.07
C ALA A 42 -7.25 4.98 0.23
N GLN A 43 -8.34 5.29 -0.46
CA GLN A 43 -8.49 6.53 -1.23
C GLN A 43 -8.37 7.77 -0.35
N GLU A 44 -8.98 7.77 0.83
CA GLU A 44 -8.86 8.88 1.80
C GLU A 44 -7.41 9.06 2.26
N ILE A 45 -6.74 7.97 2.62
CA ILE A 45 -5.35 7.99 3.09
C ILE A 45 -4.41 8.50 1.98
N ILE A 46 -4.53 7.97 0.77
CA ILE A 46 -3.72 8.40 -0.38
C ILE A 46 -4.04 9.86 -0.75
N GLY A 47 -5.31 10.27 -0.73
CA GLY A 47 -5.71 11.64 -0.98
C GLY A 47 -5.14 12.62 0.04
N HIS A 48 -5.07 12.22 1.31
CA HIS A 48 -4.49 13.04 2.39
C HIS A 48 -2.96 13.17 2.26
N PHE A 49 -2.25 12.09 1.97
CA PHE A 49 -0.77 12.11 1.86
C PHE A 49 -0.24 12.40 0.44
N GLY A 50 -1.12 12.50 -0.55
CA GLY A 50 -0.84 12.81 -1.96
C GLY A 50 -0.23 11.68 -2.78
N SER A 51 0.52 10.75 -2.17
CA SER A 51 1.14 9.61 -2.86
C SER A 51 1.59 8.51 -1.88
N LEU A 52 1.91 7.31 -2.39
CA LEU A 52 2.54 6.26 -1.59
C LEU A 52 3.88 6.72 -0.97
N SER A 53 4.67 7.51 -1.71
CA SER A 53 5.93 8.06 -1.19
C SER A 53 5.70 9.08 -0.08
N GLY A 54 4.70 9.96 -0.26
CA GLY A 54 4.28 10.91 0.77
C GLY A 54 3.84 10.21 2.05
N MET A 55 3.05 9.13 1.90
CA MET A 55 2.58 8.27 2.98
C MET A 55 3.72 7.53 3.70
N ALA A 56 4.68 6.97 2.97
CA ALA A 56 5.80 6.20 3.53
C ALA A 56 6.76 7.04 4.40
N ARG A 57 6.69 8.37 4.31
CA ARG A 57 7.53 9.30 5.07
C ARG A 57 6.88 9.80 6.35
N GLN A 58 5.64 9.40 6.63
CA GLN A 58 4.89 9.89 7.78
C GLN A 58 5.11 9.02 9.02
N PRO A 59 5.03 9.61 10.24
CA PRO A 59 4.94 8.84 11.48
C PRO A 59 3.73 7.90 11.46
N LEU A 60 3.88 6.69 12.00
CA LEU A 60 2.82 5.66 11.98
C LEU A 60 1.59 6.09 12.78
N GLU A 61 1.78 6.91 13.81
CA GLU A 61 0.74 7.48 14.66
C GLU A 61 -0.22 8.36 13.86
N THR A 62 0.28 8.98 12.78
CA THR A 62 -0.52 9.81 11.86
C THR A 62 -1.61 8.99 11.17
N PHE A 63 -1.49 7.67 11.10
CA PHE A 63 -2.51 6.81 10.49
C PHE A 63 -3.70 6.56 11.43
N LEU A 64 -3.54 6.77 12.74
CA LEU A 64 -4.61 6.60 13.73
C LEU A 64 -5.74 7.63 13.55
N GLN A 65 -5.48 8.74 12.85
CA GLN A 65 -6.51 9.73 12.53
C GLN A 65 -7.59 9.18 11.57
N PHE A 66 -7.26 8.14 10.78
CA PHE A 66 -8.18 7.59 9.80
C PHE A 66 -9.06 6.51 10.45
N LYS A 67 -10.38 6.72 10.36
CA LYS A 67 -11.35 5.78 10.91
C LYS A 67 -11.21 4.40 10.24
N GLY A 68 -10.96 3.38 11.07
CA GLY A 68 -10.81 2.00 10.60
C GLY A 68 -9.37 1.52 10.44
N MET A 69 -8.39 2.34 10.82
CA MET A 69 -6.98 1.98 10.93
C MET A 69 -6.66 1.53 12.36
N SER A 70 -6.66 0.22 12.59
CA SER A 70 -6.14 -0.37 13.83
C SER A 70 -4.63 -0.60 13.73
N ASP A 71 -3.98 -0.80 14.88
CA ASP A 71 -2.55 -1.11 14.96
C ASP A 71 -2.13 -2.23 14.01
N VAL A 72 -2.93 -3.29 13.92
CA VAL A 72 -2.65 -4.42 13.01
C VAL A 72 -2.57 -3.97 11.55
N LYS A 73 -3.46 -3.07 11.11
CA LYS A 73 -3.46 -2.57 9.73
C LYS A 73 -2.28 -1.62 9.50
N ILE A 74 -1.98 -0.76 10.47
CA ILE A 74 -0.84 0.18 10.41
C ILE A 74 0.48 -0.59 10.36
N ILE A 75 0.68 -1.57 11.24
CA ILE A 75 1.87 -2.43 11.28
C ILE A 75 2.07 -3.15 9.95
N ARG A 76 1.00 -3.66 9.33
CA ARG A 76 1.09 -4.31 8.02
C ARG A 76 1.57 -3.36 6.91
N ILE A 77 1.09 -2.11 6.90
CA ILE A 77 1.55 -1.10 5.94
C ILE A 77 3.02 -0.76 6.22
N ALA A 78 3.39 -0.56 7.49
CA ALA A 78 4.76 -0.28 7.89
C ALA A 78 5.72 -1.40 7.45
N ALA A 79 5.33 -2.67 7.63
CA ALA A 79 6.09 -3.82 7.17
C ALA A 79 6.26 -3.84 5.65
N ALA A 80 5.19 -3.56 4.89
CA ALA A 80 5.24 -3.51 3.43
C ALA A 80 6.22 -2.43 2.92
N PHE A 81 6.19 -1.24 3.53
CA PHE A 81 7.15 -0.18 3.21
C PHE A 81 8.58 -0.53 3.56
N GLU A 82 8.80 -1.19 4.70
CA GLU A 82 10.13 -1.62 5.09
C GLU A 82 10.71 -2.65 4.12
N ILE A 83 9.90 -3.61 3.68
CA ILE A 83 10.29 -4.58 2.66
C ILE A 83 10.67 -3.87 1.36
N ALA A 84 9.83 -2.94 0.88
CA ALA A 84 10.12 -2.17 -0.32
C ALA A 84 11.44 -1.37 -0.20
N ARG A 85 11.68 -0.76 0.97
CA ARG A 85 12.92 -0.02 1.26
C ARG A 85 14.15 -0.92 1.25
N ARG A 86 14.06 -2.15 1.78
CA ARG A 86 15.18 -3.11 1.74
C ARG A 86 15.48 -3.58 0.32
N LEU A 87 14.45 -3.94 -0.44
CA LEU A 87 14.59 -4.35 -1.84
C LEU A 87 15.22 -3.25 -2.70
N ALA A 88 14.79 -2.00 -2.54
CA ALA A 88 15.38 -0.88 -3.27
C ALA A 88 16.87 -0.67 -2.94
N LYS A 89 17.26 -0.85 -1.67
CA LYS A 89 18.67 -0.78 -1.24
C LYS A 89 19.52 -1.92 -1.80
N GLU A 90 18.94 -3.11 -1.97
CA GLU A 90 19.63 -4.25 -2.57
C GLU A 90 19.88 -4.02 -4.07
N SER A 91 18.91 -3.46 -4.80
CA SER A 91 19.06 -3.13 -6.22
C SER A 91 20.18 -2.13 -6.48
N THR A 92 20.29 -1.07 -5.68
CA THR A 92 21.36 -0.05 -5.82
C THR A 92 22.76 -0.61 -5.54
N ARG A 93 22.86 -1.64 -4.69
CA ARG A 93 24.15 -2.25 -4.31
C ARG A 93 24.70 -3.23 -5.36
N GLY A 94 23.84 -3.68 -6.28
CA GLY A 94 24.23 -4.50 -7.44
C GLY A 94 24.86 -3.68 -8.56
N GLU A 95 24.48 -2.41 -8.71
CA GLU A 95 24.96 -1.51 -9.76
C GLU A 95 26.36 -0.95 -9.46
N GLU A 96 26.71 -0.71 -8.19
CA GLU A 96 28.04 -0.23 -7.78
C GLU A 96 29.18 -1.26 -8.02
N LYS A 97 28.85 -2.55 -8.21
CA LYS A 97 29.85 -3.60 -8.51
C LYS A 97 30.21 -3.70 -10.00
N GLN A 98 29.62 -2.87 -10.87
CA GLN A 98 29.86 -2.86 -12.32
C GLN A 98 30.44 -1.54 -12.85
N ALA A 99 30.90 -0.63 -11.98
CA ALA A 99 31.70 0.51 -12.41
C ALA A 99 33.15 0.06 -12.71
N PRO A 100 33.71 0.39 -13.90
CA PRO A 100 35.07 0.02 -14.30
C PRO A 100 36.17 0.71 -13.48
#